data_AF-A0ABD0N2B4-F1
#
_entry.id   AF-A0ABD0N2B4-F1
#
_cell.length_a   1.000
_cell.length_b   1.000
_cell.length_c   1.000
_cell.angle_alpha   90.00
_cell.angle_beta   90.00
_cell.angle_gamma   90.00
#
_symmetry.space_group_name_H-M   'P 1'
#
loop_
_entity.id
_entity.type
_entity.pdbx_description
1 polymer ?
#
loop_
_entity_poly.entity_id
_entity_poly.type
_entity_poly.pdbx_seq_one_letter_code
_entity_poly.pdbx_strand_id
1 'polypeptide(L)' 'MFDIYVVTADYSPMGVSKDAIALKEGQYVEVLDSAHPLKWLVRTKPTKSNPSRQGWVSPAYLDKRLK' A
#
# COMPACT_ATOMS: atom_id res chain seq x y z
N MET A 1 -9.36 -10.21 -9.37
CA MET A 1 -8.55 -9.04 -9.82
C MET A 1 -8.64 -8.01 -8.72
N PHE A 2 -7.52 -7.48 -8.22
CA PHE A 2 -7.51 -6.51 -7.13
C PHE A 2 -7.57 -5.08 -7.68
N ASP A 3 -8.16 -4.17 -6.91
CA ASP A 3 -8.14 -2.75 -7.25
C ASP A 3 -6.73 -2.20 -7.05
N ILE A 4 -6.28 -1.39 -8.01
CA ILE A 4 -4.98 -0.72 -7.97
C ILE A 4 -5.17 0.70 -7.46
N TYR A 5 -4.40 1.05 -6.44
CA TYR A 5 -4.35 2.36 -5.86
C TYR A 5 -2.96 2.96 -6.05
N VAL A 6 -2.90 4.28 -6.10
CA VAL A 6 -1.65 5.03 -6.09
C VAL A 6 -1.43 5.63 -4.71
N VAL A 7 -0.21 5.56 -4.23
CA VAL A 7 0.19 6.16 -2.96
C VAL A 7 0.34 7.66 -3.17
N THR A 8 -0.38 8.47 -2.40
CA THR A 8 -0.43 9.94 -2.57
C THR A 8 0.61 10.69 -1.74
N ALA A 9 1.24 10.04 -0.77
CA ALA A 9 2.31 10.62 0.03
C ALA A 9 3.23 9.52 0.57
N ASP A 10 4.48 9.91 0.86
CA ASP A 10 5.45 9.02 1.49
C ASP A 10 4.96 8.50 2.84
N TYR A 11 5.00 7.18 3.02
CA TYR A 11 4.61 6.51 4.26
C TYR A 11 5.77 5.66 4.76
N SER A 12 6.36 6.07 5.88
CA SER A 12 7.43 5.33 6.55
C SER A 12 6.96 4.94 7.96
N PRO A 13 6.63 3.66 8.20
CA PRO A 13 6.26 3.20 9.54
C PRO A 13 7.49 3.26 10.45
N MET A 14 7.57 4.31 11.28
CA MET A 14 8.63 4.46 12.27
C MET A 14 8.44 3.45 13.41
N GLY A 15 9.00 2.24 13.27
CA GLY A 15 9.30 1.31 14.38
C GLY A 15 8.15 0.65 15.16
N VAL A 16 6.90 1.12 15.08
CA VAL A 16 5.82 0.64 15.98
C VAL A 16 4.96 -0.49 15.39
N SER A 17 4.95 -0.68 14.06
CA SER A 17 4.09 -1.69 13.43
C SER A 17 4.89 -2.66 12.56
N LYS A 18 5.12 -3.88 13.08
CA LYS A 18 5.84 -4.95 12.38
C LYS A 18 5.14 -5.39 11.08
N ASP A 19 3.85 -5.13 10.98
CA ASP A 19 3.02 -5.53 9.84
C ASP A 19 2.76 -4.37 8.88
N ALA A 20 3.31 -3.17 9.14
CA ALA A 20 3.17 -2.02 8.25
C ALA A 20 4.20 -2.05 7.12
N ILE A 21 3.82 -1.53 5.96
CA ILE A 21 4.66 -1.47 4.77
C ILE A 21 5.11 -0.05 4.50
N ALA A 22 6.40 0.16 4.25
CA ALA A 22 6.90 1.44 3.76
C ALA A 22 6.50 1.65 2.30
N LEU A 23 5.90 2.79 1.99
CA LEU A 23 5.45 3.17 0.66
C LEU A 23 5.98 4.55 0.28
N LYS A 24 6.16 4.77 -1.01
CA LYS A 24 6.58 6.04 -1.59
C LYS A 24 5.46 6.67 -2.39
N GLU A 25 5.37 7.99 -2.37
CA GLU A 25 4.46 8.75 -3.22
C GLU A 25 4.62 8.35 -4.69
N GLY A 26 3.50 8.21 -5.40
CA GLY A 26 3.44 7.77 -6.80
C GLY A 26 3.58 6.26 -7.00
N GLN A 27 3.81 5.47 -5.94
CA GLN A 27 3.91 4.02 -6.04
C GLN A 27 2.53 3.38 -6.24
N TYR A 28 2.46 2.35 -7.10
CA TYR A 28 1.24 1.57 -7.31
C TYR A 28 1.19 0.35 -6.41
N VAL A 29 0.05 0.16 -5.75
CA VAL A 29 -0.21 -0.95 -4.85
C VAL A 29 -1.56 -1.60 -5.16
N GLU A 30 -1.65 -2.91 -4.92
CA GLU A 30 -2.91 -3.66 -4.98
C GLU A 30 -3.51 -3.77 -3.60
N VAL A 31 -4.80 -3.49 -3.45
CA VAL A 31 -5.53 -3.67 -2.20
C VAL A 31 -6.03 -5.12 -2.11
N LEU A 32 -5.55 -5.85 -1.09
CA LEU A 32 -5.91 -7.25 -0.83
C LEU A 32 -7.09 -7.37 0.15
N ASP A 33 -7.14 -6.49 1.16
CA ASP A 33 -8.19 -6.43 2.17
C ASP A 33 -8.49 -4.96 2.51
N SER A 34 -9.75 -4.57 2.38
CA SER A 34 -10.29 -3.24 2.71
C SER A 34 -11.44 -3.30 3.71
N ALA A 35 -11.61 -4.41 4.44
CA ALA A 35 -12.72 -4.61 5.37
C ALA A 35 -12.67 -3.66 6.58
N HIS A 36 -11.48 -3.21 6.97
CA HIS A 36 -11.30 -2.25 8.05
C HIS A 36 -11.19 -0.82 7.50
N PRO A 37 -11.94 0.17 8.04
CA PRO A 37 -11.94 1.54 7.51
C PRO A 37 -10.62 2.31 7.75
N LEU A 38 -9.79 1.86 8.68
CA LEU A 38 -8.56 2.57 9.09
C LEU A 38 -7.26 1.88 8.66
N LYS A 39 -7.32 0.61 8.25
CA LYS A 39 -6.15 -0.17 7.86
C LYS A 39 -6.50 -1.10 6.71
N TRP A 40 -5.84 -0.93 5.59
CA TRP A 40 -6.00 -1.80 4.42
C TRP A 40 -4.74 -2.62 4.23
N LEU A 41 -4.91 -3.89 3.86
CA LEU A 41 -3.81 -4.76 3.49
C LEU A 41 -3.48 -4.50 2.03
N VAL A 42 -2.28 -4.03 1.76
CA VAL A 42 -1.83 -3.75 0.40
C VAL A 42 -0.60 -4.57 0.04
N ARG A 43 -0.40 -4.77 -1.26
CA ARG A 43 0.78 -5.42 -1.83
C ARG A 43 1.40 -4.54 -2.90
N THR A 44 2.70 -4.34 -2.83
CA THR A 44 3.45 -3.64 -3.88
C THR A 44 3.67 -4.56 -5.07
N LYS A 45 3.62 -3.99 -6.28
CA LYS A 45 3.98 -4.72 -7.48
C LYS A 45 5.48 -5.06 -7.46
N PRO A 46 5.87 -6.31 -7.76
CA PRO A 46 7.27 -6.65 -7.89
C PRO A 46 7.88 -5.87 -9.06
N THR A 47 9.08 -5.34 -8.88
CA THR A 47 9.89 -4.76 -9.97
C THR A 47 11.07 -5.68 -10.26
N LYS A 48 11.79 -5.42 -11.35
CA LYS A 48 12.96 -6.25 -11.76
C LYS A 48 14.01 -6.41 -10.64
N SER A 49 14.10 -5.45 -9.72
CA SER A 49 15.08 -5.43 -8.62
C SER A 49 14.46 -5.55 -7.22
N ASN A 50 13.14 -5.42 -7.08
CA ASN A 50 12.50 -5.43 -5.76
C ASN A 50 11.37 -6.47 -5.69
N PRO A 51 11.41 -7.39 -4.70
CA PRO A 51 10.33 -8.35 -4.50
C PRO A 51 9.04 -7.64 -4.08
N SER A 52 7.90 -8.28 -4.34
CA SER A 52 6.61 -7.83 -3.82
C SER A 52 6.64 -7.85 -2.29
N ARG A 53 6.23 -6.75 -1.67
CA ARG A 53 6.07 -6.65 -0.22
C ARG A 53 4.59 -6.46 0.09
N GLN A 54 4.16 -6.97 1.23
CA GLN A 54 2.79 -6.86 1.69
C GLN A 54 2.79 -6.29 3.11
N GLY A 55 1.81 -5.45 3.41
CA GLY A 55 1.61 -4.94 4.75
C GLY A 55 0.42 -4.01 4.85
N TRP A 56 0.14 -3.57 6.08
CA TRP A 56 -0.96 -2.67 6.38
C TRP A 56 -0.57 -1.21 6.14
N VAL A 57 -1.51 -0.45 5.61
CA VAL A 57 -1.39 1.01 5.45
C VAL A 57 -2.73 1.66 5.73
N SER A 58 -2.72 2.94 6.13
CA SER A 58 -3.95 3.71 6.21
C SER A 58 -4.45 4.05 4.80
N PRO A 59 -5.74 3.81 4.49
CA PRO A 59 -6.31 4.16 3.18
C PRO A 59 -6.27 5.65 2.88
N ALA A 60 -6.05 6.52 3.89
CA ALA A 60 -5.88 7.96 3.69
C ALA A 60 -4.66 8.33 2.81
N TYR A 61 -3.69 7.41 2.67
CA TYR A 61 -2.52 7.58 1.80
C TYR A 61 -2.70 6.98 0.40
N LEU A 62 -3.89 6.46 0.10
CA LEU A 62 -4.18 5.75 -1.14
C LEU A 62 -5.28 6.46 -1.91
N ASP A 63 -5.05 6.68 -3.20
CA ASP A 63 -6.08 7.17 -4.11
C ASP A 63 -6.44 6.11 -5.14
N LYS A 64 -7.75 5.95 -5.39
CA LYS A 64 -8.24 4.94 -6.33
C LYS A 64 -7.98 5.47 -7.72
N ARG A 65 -7.02 4.86 -8.43
CA ARG A 65 -6.84 5.21 -9.84
C ARG A 65 -7.98 4.59 -10.63
N LEU A 66 -8.89 5.44 -11.12
CA LEU A 66 -9.87 5.01 -12.12
C LEU A 66 -9.13 4.60 -13.40
N LYS A 67 -9.46 3.42 -13.90
CA LYS A 67 -8.91 2.86 -15.13
C LYS A 67 -9.61 3.47 -16.34
#